data_AF-A0A927UFQ8-F1
#
_entry.id   AF-A0A927UFQ8-F1
#
_cell.length_a   1.000
_cell.length_b   1.000
_cell.length_c   1.000
_cell.angle_alpha   90.00
_cell.angle_beta   90.00
_cell.angle_gamma   90.00
#
_symmetry.space_group_name_H-M   'P 1'
#
loop_
_entity.id
_entity.type
_entity.pdbx_description
1 polymer ?
#
loop_
_entity_poly.entity_id
_entity_poly.type
_entity_poly.pdbx_seq_one_letter_code
_entity_poly.pdbx_strand_id
1 'polypeptide(L)'
;MKKILILIMCILLLTACSNKEKEEIQTSNIPKETTTEKSTRTPNSIVGTWYELRNYDRLNVWCFEENGSYKYIEESKEDNMADHSGSYKVENNVVTMTNNEGAFTGKYRIKYTDYGVKFMYADRAGKPLELYESRQQVLESSEDYYSTPSYYRTIADEEGYVIEDDTLIRYVGYAQEITIPSNVKIVGKHAIQGINLKKITIPGTVEKICSWAIDEEDIEYIYIEEGVEEIEAWAFSNLILKEIHFPESVKKIGEDVINDDYEEIKIADLTSIKIYVKKDSYAHKYFVENGATCLIVED
;
A
#
# COMPACT_ATOMS: atom_id res chain seq x y z
N MET A 1 23.40 -5.72 3.60
CA MET A 1 24.21 -4.79 4.42
C MET A 1 23.64 -3.37 4.47
N LYS A 2 23.19 -2.77 3.36
CA LYS A 2 22.61 -1.40 3.37
C LYS A 2 21.25 -1.26 4.09
N LYS A 3 20.31 -2.22 3.95
CA LYS A 3 19.04 -2.23 4.73
C LYS A 3 19.20 -2.34 6.25
N ILE A 4 20.25 -3.05 6.70
CA ILE A 4 20.62 -3.12 8.12
C ILE A 4 21.13 -1.76 8.61
N LEU A 5 21.81 -1.00 7.76
CA LEU A 5 22.27 0.36 8.07
C LEU A 5 21.10 1.35 8.18
N ILE A 6 20.04 1.19 7.37
CA ILE A 6 18.81 2.02 7.40
C ILE A 6 18.02 1.80 8.70
N LEU A 7 17.81 0.53 9.09
CA LEU A 7 17.17 0.20 10.36
C LEU A 7 18.00 0.70 11.55
N ILE A 8 19.33 0.54 11.49
CA ILE A 8 20.26 1.03 12.51
C ILE A 8 20.27 2.56 12.59
N MET A 9 20.15 3.31 11.49
CA MET A 9 20.12 4.77 11.52
C MET A 9 18.78 5.33 12.04
N CYS A 10 17.64 4.72 11.70
CA CYS A 10 16.36 5.04 12.34
C CYS A 10 16.42 4.75 13.85
N ILE A 11 17.00 3.63 14.26
CA ILE A 11 17.23 3.29 15.68
C ILE A 11 18.21 4.29 16.35
N LEU A 12 19.24 4.76 15.66
CA LEU A 12 20.21 5.75 16.16
C LEU A 12 19.60 7.15 16.35
N LEU A 13 18.59 7.53 15.56
CA LEU A 13 17.84 8.78 15.70
C LEU A 13 16.75 8.69 16.79
N LEU A 14 16.05 7.55 16.89
CA LEU A 14 15.14 7.26 18.00
C LEU A 14 15.89 7.25 19.35
N THR A 15 17.13 6.75 19.38
CA THR A 15 17.99 6.83 20.58
C THR A 15 18.48 8.24 20.91
N ALA A 16 18.39 9.20 19.99
CA ALA A 16 18.68 10.62 20.24
C ALA A 16 17.44 11.41 20.73
N CYS A 17 16.22 10.88 20.56
CA CYS A 17 14.95 11.55 20.89
C CYS A 17 14.27 10.96 22.14
N SER A 18 14.89 11.15 23.31
CA SER A 18 14.35 10.87 24.67
C SER A 18 13.96 9.42 25.03
N ASN A 19 14.15 9.07 26.31
CA ASN A 19 14.00 7.71 26.86
C ASN A 19 12.58 7.12 26.88
N LYS A 20 11.54 7.79 26.34
CA LYS A 20 10.15 7.30 26.41
C LYS A 20 9.82 6.21 25.38
N GLU A 21 10.53 6.14 24.25
CA GLU A 21 10.31 5.13 23.19
C GLU A 21 11.03 3.80 23.44
N LYS A 22 11.90 3.71 24.46
CA LYS A 22 12.62 2.46 24.79
C LYS A 22 11.70 1.34 25.29
N GLU A 23 10.49 1.65 25.77
CA GLU A 23 9.55 0.64 26.27
C GLU A 23 8.58 0.11 25.18
N GLU A 24 8.33 0.84 24.08
CA GLU A 24 7.38 0.39 23.04
C GLU A 24 8.01 -0.53 21.98
N ILE A 25 9.33 -0.55 21.83
CA ILE A 25 10.00 -1.29 20.74
C ILE A 25 10.50 -2.68 21.18
N GLN A 26 10.47 -3.02 22.48
CA GLN A 26 11.11 -4.25 22.98
C GLN A 26 10.20 -5.38 23.46
N THR A 27 8.88 -5.25 23.36
CA THR A 27 7.99 -6.40 23.60
C THR A 27 6.86 -6.47 22.59
N SER A 28 6.90 -7.53 21.78
CA SER A 28 5.73 -8.17 21.19
C SER A 28 4.69 -8.42 22.29
N ASN A 29 3.71 -7.53 22.40
CA ASN A 29 2.38 -7.71 22.96
C ASN A 29 1.70 -6.34 22.89
N ILE A 30 0.81 -6.13 21.92
CA ILE A 30 -0.04 -4.95 21.87
C ILE A 30 -1.01 -5.04 23.07
N PRO A 31 -0.95 -4.14 24.06
CA PRO A 31 -1.97 -4.07 25.08
C PRO A 31 -3.23 -3.45 24.48
N LYS A 32 -4.37 -4.13 24.64
CA LYS A 32 -5.68 -3.45 24.56
C LYS A 32 -5.89 -2.68 25.87
N GLU A 33 -5.64 -1.37 25.89
CA GLU A 33 -6.25 -0.45 26.87
C GLU A 33 -6.64 0.85 26.15
N THR A 34 -7.93 1.14 25.96
CA THR A 34 -8.89 1.84 26.85
C THR A 34 -8.43 3.20 27.41
N THR A 35 -9.20 4.23 27.05
CA THR A 35 -9.41 5.52 27.76
C THR A 35 -8.29 6.56 27.78
N THR A 36 -8.36 7.45 26.79
CA THR A 36 -8.38 8.93 26.91
C THR A 36 -7.58 9.58 28.06
N GLU A 37 -6.26 9.65 27.94
CA GLU A 37 -5.50 10.74 28.57
C GLU A 37 -5.40 11.92 27.61
N LYS A 38 -6.28 12.91 27.83
CA LYS A 38 -6.19 14.22 27.18
C LYS A 38 -4.89 14.89 27.61
N SER A 39 -3.87 14.77 26.77
CA SER A 39 -2.57 15.41 26.91
C SER A 39 -2.70 16.91 27.20
N THR A 40 -2.33 17.32 28.42
CA THR A 40 -2.20 18.72 28.85
C THR A 40 -0.97 19.35 28.21
N ARG A 41 -1.00 19.61 26.89
CA ARG A 41 0.09 20.31 26.19
C ARG A 41 -0.11 21.81 26.25
N THR A 42 0.98 22.54 26.53
CA THR A 42 1.05 23.98 26.34
C THR A 42 0.89 24.28 24.84
N PRO A 43 -0.07 25.12 24.43
CA PRO A 43 -0.50 25.27 23.02
C PRO A 43 0.54 25.88 22.05
N ASN A 44 1.79 26.10 22.51
CA ASN A 44 2.82 26.86 21.79
C ASN A 44 4.09 26.06 21.45
N SER A 45 4.20 24.79 21.82
CA SER A 45 5.39 23.98 21.52
C SER A 45 5.07 22.86 20.54
N ILE A 46 5.91 22.73 19.52
CA ILE A 46 5.87 21.63 18.53
C ILE A 46 7.08 20.70 18.70
N VAL A 47 7.85 20.86 19.78
CA VAL A 47 9.03 20.03 20.07
C VAL A 47 8.61 18.55 20.13
N GLY A 48 9.36 17.69 19.46
CA GLY A 48 9.12 16.25 19.40
C GLY A 48 9.20 15.67 17.99
N THR A 49 8.88 14.38 17.91
CA THR A 49 8.80 13.61 16.66
C THR A 49 7.40 13.70 16.08
N TRP A 50 7.33 13.87 14.77
CA TRP A 50 6.08 13.99 14.01
C TRP A 50 6.15 13.20 12.71
N TYR A 51 4.99 12.77 12.25
CA TYR A 51 4.84 11.91 11.10
C TYR A 51 3.98 12.58 10.03
N GLU A 52 4.43 12.53 8.78
CA GLU A 52 3.75 13.11 7.63
C GLU A 52 3.54 12.07 6.55
N LEU A 53 2.33 11.99 6.00
CA LEU A 53 2.05 11.17 4.83
C LEU A 53 2.30 11.93 3.53
N ARG A 54 3.24 11.45 2.72
CA ARG A 54 3.57 11.98 1.39
C ARG A 54 3.26 10.97 0.30
N ASN A 55 2.68 11.47 -0.80
CA ASN A 55 2.45 10.71 -2.04
C ASN A 55 1.83 9.32 -1.81
N TYR A 56 0.88 9.26 -0.88
CA TYR A 56 0.11 8.08 -0.47
C TYR A 56 0.93 7.05 0.31
N ASP A 57 2.14 6.65 -0.09
CA ASP A 57 2.85 5.50 0.47
C ASP A 57 4.10 5.82 1.32
N ARG A 58 4.50 7.09 1.41
CA ARG A 58 5.74 7.50 2.08
C ARG A 58 5.48 8.20 3.39
N LEU A 59 6.16 7.76 4.44
CA LEU A 59 6.08 8.37 5.75
C LEU A 59 7.35 9.19 6.00
N ASN A 60 7.21 10.51 5.98
CA ASN A 60 8.30 11.38 6.43
C ASN A 60 8.25 11.51 7.95
N VAL A 61 9.44 11.52 8.56
CA VAL A 61 9.61 11.73 9.99
C VAL A 61 10.27 13.07 10.21
N TRP A 62 9.62 13.93 10.99
CA TRP A 62 10.07 15.26 11.35
C TRP A 62 10.45 15.27 12.83
N CYS A 63 11.62 15.83 13.16
CA CYS A 63 12.08 16.02 14.53
C CYS A 63 12.29 17.52 14.77
N PHE A 64 11.57 18.09 15.73
CA PHE A 64 11.71 19.48 16.16
C PHE A 64 12.35 19.53 17.55
N GLU A 65 13.49 20.20 17.65
CA GLU A 65 14.29 20.27 18.87
C GLU A 65 14.01 21.55 19.67
N GLU A 66 14.22 21.54 20.98
CA GLU A 66 14.03 22.72 21.85
C GLU A 66 14.91 23.91 21.46
N ASN A 67 16.05 23.66 20.83
CA ASN A 67 16.97 24.70 20.37
C ASN A 67 16.50 25.43 19.09
N GLY A 68 15.31 25.13 18.59
CA GLY A 68 14.75 25.74 17.38
C GLY A 68 15.32 25.15 16.08
N SER A 69 15.98 24.00 16.12
CA SER A 69 16.38 23.25 14.92
C SER A 69 15.37 22.17 14.58
N TYR A 70 15.24 21.86 13.28
CA TYR A 70 14.48 20.71 12.84
C TYR A 70 15.30 19.85 11.88
N LYS A 71 14.96 18.57 11.83
CA LYS A 71 15.37 17.62 10.81
C LYS A 71 14.15 16.93 10.25
N TYR A 72 14.13 16.60 8.98
CA TYR A 72 13.19 15.62 8.47
C TYR A 72 13.86 14.69 7.48
N ILE A 73 13.37 13.45 7.49
CA ILE A 73 13.82 12.39 6.62
C ILE A 73 12.71 12.14 5.62
N GLU A 74 13.01 12.30 4.35
CA GLU A 74 12.15 11.83 3.27
C GLU A 74 12.51 10.38 2.94
N GLU A 75 11.54 9.48 3.03
CA GLU A 75 11.68 8.12 2.53
C GLU A 75 11.65 8.19 0.99
N SER A 76 12.76 7.92 0.30
CA SER A 76 12.81 7.96 -1.17
C SER A 76 12.73 6.57 -1.79
N LYS A 77 12.25 6.50 -3.04
CA LYS A 77 12.12 5.25 -3.82
C LYS A 77 13.47 4.64 -4.26
N GLU A 78 14.60 5.32 -4.06
CA GLU A 78 15.90 4.97 -4.68
C GLU A 78 17.07 4.86 -3.69
N ASP A 79 16.81 4.54 -2.42
CA ASP A 79 17.86 4.43 -1.37
C ASP A 79 18.70 5.71 -1.15
N ASN A 80 18.24 6.88 -1.65
CA ASN A 80 18.88 8.17 -1.43
C ASN A 80 18.08 8.98 -0.39
N MET A 81 18.61 9.09 0.82
CA MET A 81 18.03 9.95 1.86
C MET A 81 18.40 11.40 1.57
N ALA A 82 17.41 12.25 1.33
CA ALA A 82 17.63 13.69 1.37
C ALA A 82 17.50 14.14 2.83
N ASP A 83 18.64 14.35 3.49
CA ASP A 83 18.67 14.90 4.85
C ASP A 83 18.35 16.40 4.77
N HIS A 84 17.13 16.73 5.14
CA HIS A 84 16.72 18.11 5.24
C HIS A 84 16.84 18.56 6.69
N SER A 85 17.50 19.69 6.87
CA SER A 85 17.62 20.32 8.18
C SER A 85 17.53 21.83 8.05
N GLY A 86 17.17 22.46 9.16
CA GLY A 86 17.01 23.90 9.22
C GLY A 86 16.69 24.37 10.61
N SER A 87 16.16 25.59 10.68
CA SER A 87 15.68 26.20 11.91
C SER A 87 14.20 26.51 11.81
N TYR A 88 13.52 26.53 12.96
CA TYR A 88 12.13 26.90 13.07
C TYR A 88 11.90 27.88 14.22
N LYS A 89 10.83 28.67 14.11
CA LYS A 89 10.35 29.57 15.16
C LYS A 89 8.83 29.49 15.25
N VAL A 90 8.30 29.42 16.46
CA VAL A 90 6.86 29.42 16.71
C VAL A 90 6.45 30.76 17.34
N GLU A 91 5.58 31.51 16.66
CA GLU A 91 5.01 32.76 17.17
C GLU A 91 3.52 32.83 16.82
N ASN A 92 2.65 33.05 17.80
CA ASN A 92 1.20 33.21 17.60
C ASN A 92 0.57 32.06 16.76
N ASN A 93 0.88 30.80 17.09
CA ASN A 93 0.47 29.60 16.36
C ASN A 93 0.97 29.51 14.90
N VAL A 94 1.95 30.34 14.53
CA VAL A 94 2.61 30.30 13.23
C VAL A 94 4.01 29.72 13.40
N VAL A 95 4.28 28.61 12.74
CA VAL A 95 5.62 28.04 12.62
C VAL A 95 6.27 28.62 11.38
N THR A 96 7.41 29.27 11.54
CA THR A 96 8.25 29.75 10.44
C THR A 96 9.45 28.82 10.34
N MET A 97 9.61 28.13 9.21
CA MET A 97 10.74 27.21 8.96
C MET A 97 11.71 27.80 7.94
N THR A 98 13.02 27.61 8.14
CA THR A 98 14.09 28.10 7.27
C THR A 98 15.08 26.97 6.98
N ASN A 99 15.30 26.64 5.70
CA ASN A 99 16.26 25.61 5.25
C ASN A 99 17.69 26.16 5.05
N ASN A 100 18.68 25.25 4.98
CA ASN A 100 20.11 25.58 4.85
C ASN A 100 20.55 26.02 3.43
N GLU A 101 19.73 25.78 2.40
CA GLU A 101 20.09 26.06 0.98
C GLU A 101 19.73 27.48 0.51
N GLY A 102 19.13 28.29 1.38
CA GLY A 102 18.69 29.64 1.04
C GLY A 102 17.16 29.74 0.98
N ALA A 103 16.60 30.25 2.08
CA ALA A 103 15.27 30.84 2.22
C ALA A 103 14.09 30.15 1.50
N PHE A 104 13.87 28.87 1.76
CA PHE A 104 12.48 28.41 1.87
C PHE A 104 11.94 28.87 3.22
N THR A 105 11.08 29.89 3.23
CA THR A 105 10.35 30.33 4.44
C THR A 105 8.91 29.84 4.36
N GLY A 106 8.62 28.69 4.96
CA GLY A 106 7.25 28.22 5.13
C GLY A 106 6.64 28.78 6.41
N LYS A 107 5.48 29.44 6.33
CA LYS A 107 4.68 29.80 7.50
C LYS A 107 3.51 28.83 7.61
N TYR A 108 3.44 28.07 8.70
CA TYR A 108 2.41 27.04 8.93
C TYR A 108 1.58 27.38 10.15
N ARG A 109 0.25 27.22 10.07
CA ARG A 109 -0.62 27.40 11.24
C ARG A 109 -0.82 26.07 11.95
N ILE A 110 -0.60 26.07 13.27
CA ILE A 110 -0.91 24.96 14.18
C ILE A 110 -2.43 24.83 14.29
N LYS A 111 -3.00 23.66 13.96
CA LYS A 111 -4.39 23.32 14.24
C LYS A 111 -4.46 21.97 14.95
N TYR A 112 -5.05 21.95 16.14
CA TYR A 112 -5.28 20.70 16.87
C TYR A 112 -6.57 20.04 16.41
N THR A 113 -6.56 18.72 16.29
CA THR A 113 -7.73 17.85 16.07
C THR A 113 -7.77 16.79 17.16
N ASP A 114 -8.85 16.00 17.19
CA ASP A 114 -8.96 14.85 18.10
C ASP A 114 -7.87 13.79 17.87
N TYR A 115 -7.22 13.81 16.69
CA TYR A 115 -6.16 12.91 16.27
C TYR A 115 -4.75 13.55 16.33
N GLY A 116 -4.57 14.71 16.96
CA GLY A 116 -3.28 15.41 17.06
C GLY A 116 -3.19 16.68 16.20
N VAL A 117 -1.96 17.19 15.97
CA VAL A 117 -1.74 18.52 15.36
C VAL A 117 -1.67 18.47 13.83
N LYS A 118 -2.75 18.88 13.16
CA LYS A 118 -2.72 19.15 11.72
C LYS A 118 -2.13 20.54 11.45
N PHE A 119 -1.11 20.64 10.62
CA PHE A 119 -0.64 21.93 10.11
C PHE A 119 -1.32 22.22 8.77
N MET A 120 -1.76 23.46 8.55
CA MET A 120 -2.40 23.84 7.29
C MET A 120 -1.84 25.13 6.71
N TYR A 121 -1.47 25.01 5.42
CA TYR A 121 -1.17 26.02 4.41
C TYR A 121 0.16 26.79 4.50
N ALA A 122 0.86 26.88 3.36
CA ALA A 122 1.95 27.81 3.06
C ALA A 122 1.58 28.65 1.83
N ASP A 123 1.85 29.95 1.85
CA ASP A 123 1.06 30.95 1.14
C ASP A 123 1.20 31.07 -0.38
N ARG A 124 1.96 30.23 -1.09
CA ARG A 124 2.18 30.47 -2.53
C ARG A 124 2.20 29.32 -3.54
N ALA A 125 2.23 28.01 -3.20
CA ALA A 125 2.34 26.99 -4.26
C ALA A 125 1.97 25.50 -3.99
N GLY A 126 1.44 25.06 -2.83
CA GLY A 126 1.41 23.60 -2.55
C GLY A 126 0.31 23.03 -1.64
N LYS A 127 0.20 21.69 -1.69
CA LYS A 127 -0.65 20.81 -0.83
C LYS A 127 -0.35 21.05 0.66
N PRO A 128 -1.35 21.01 1.57
CA PRO A 128 -1.12 21.15 3.02
C PRO A 128 -0.13 20.10 3.57
N LEU A 129 0.66 20.50 4.57
CA LEU A 129 1.59 19.66 5.33
C LEU A 129 0.87 19.13 6.57
N GLU A 130 0.34 17.90 6.52
CA GLU A 130 -0.32 17.29 7.69
C GLU A 130 0.68 16.48 8.50
N LEU A 131 0.91 16.90 9.75
CA LEU A 131 1.75 16.19 10.70
C LEU A 131 0.89 15.49 11.75
N TYR A 132 1.42 14.43 12.33
CA TYR A 132 0.76 13.63 13.36
C TYR A 132 1.75 13.28 14.45
N GLU A 133 1.31 13.17 15.70
CA GLU A 133 2.19 12.93 16.87
C GLU A 133 2.63 11.47 16.96
N SER A 134 1.98 10.58 16.22
CA SER A 134 2.32 9.17 16.14
C SER A 134 2.02 8.63 14.74
N ARG A 135 2.70 7.54 14.38
CA ARG A 135 2.38 6.78 13.17
C ARG A 135 0.92 6.33 13.17
N GLN A 136 0.41 5.86 14.31
CA GLN A 136 -0.97 5.37 14.47
C GLN A 136 -2.01 6.44 14.08
N GLN A 137 -1.80 7.70 14.48
CA GLN A 137 -2.70 8.80 14.11
C GLN A 137 -2.71 9.08 12.59
N VAL A 138 -1.57 8.89 11.91
CA VAL A 138 -1.54 8.96 10.43
C VAL A 138 -2.47 7.91 9.84
N LEU A 139 -2.42 6.68 10.36
CA LEU A 139 -3.28 5.57 9.93
C LEU A 139 -4.76 5.94 10.10
N GLU A 140 -5.14 6.34 11.31
CA GLU A 140 -6.53 6.62 11.69
C GLU A 140 -7.14 7.79 10.92
N SER A 141 -6.31 8.73 10.46
CA SER A 141 -6.74 9.95 9.79
C SER A 141 -6.82 9.86 8.27
N SER A 142 -6.29 8.79 7.66
CA SER A 142 -6.06 8.72 6.22
C SER A 142 -6.69 7.47 5.61
N GLU A 143 -7.86 7.62 4.98
CA GLU A 143 -8.46 6.59 4.11
C GLU A 143 -7.46 6.11 3.05
N ASP A 144 -6.65 7.04 2.52
CA ASP A 144 -5.62 6.76 1.55
C ASP A 144 -4.48 5.90 2.13
N TYR A 145 -4.12 6.04 3.41
CA TYR A 145 -3.05 5.25 4.02
C TYR A 145 -3.41 3.77 4.06
N TYR A 146 -4.66 3.46 4.41
CA TYR A 146 -5.18 2.09 4.44
C TYR A 146 -5.08 1.41 3.07
N SER A 147 -4.98 2.17 1.98
CA SER A 147 -4.82 1.63 0.63
C SER A 147 -3.36 1.34 0.23
N THR A 148 -2.38 1.61 1.11
CA THR A 148 -0.97 1.61 0.73
C THR A 148 -0.26 0.29 1.01
N PRO A 149 0.72 -0.10 0.18
CA PRO A 149 1.55 -1.28 0.45
C PRO A 149 2.26 -1.25 1.82
N SER A 150 2.61 -0.05 2.33
CA SER A 150 3.27 0.09 3.64
C SER A 150 2.34 -0.17 4.82
N TYR A 151 1.05 0.16 4.73
CA TYR A 151 0.06 -0.23 5.74
C TYR A 151 -0.09 -1.74 5.82
N TYR A 152 -0.38 -2.35 4.67
CA TYR A 152 -0.64 -3.78 4.58
C TYR A 152 0.56 -4.61 5.06
N ARG A 153 1.79 -4.13 4.86
CA ARG A 153 3.00 -4.74 5.44
C ARG A 153 3.03 -4.78 6.97
N THR A 154 2.32 -3.89 7.67
CA THR A 154 2.27 -3.91 9.15
C THR A 154 1.29 -4.91 9.72
N ILE A 155 0.32 -5.37 8.92
CA ILE A 155 -0.76 -6.26 9.36
C ILE A 155 -0.77 -7.61 8.63
N ALA A 156 0.07 -7.77 7.61
CA ALA A 156 0.23 -9.02 6.90
C ALA A 156 0.84 -10.10 7.80
N ASP A 157 0.52 -11.35 7.49
CA ASP A 157 1.19 -12.50 8.07
C ASP A 157 2.66 -12.62 7.61
N GLU A 158 3.35 -13.66 8.07
CA GLU A 158 4.76 -13.89 7.76
C GLU A 158 5.03 -14.17 6.27
N GLU A 159 4.02 -14.62 5.52
CA GLU A 159 4.11 -14.87 4.09
C GLU A 159 3.72 -13.63 3.27
N GLY A 160 3.09 -12.63 3.90
CA GLY A 160 2.72 -11.36 3.30
C GLY A 160 1.24 -11.26 2.93
N TYR A 161 0.37 -12.15 3.41
CA TYR A 161 -1.06 -12.08 3.16
C TYR A 161 -1.79 -11.25 4.23
N VAL A 162 -2.73 -10.42 3.78
CA VAL A 162 -3.72 -9.73 4.61
C VAL A 162 -5.08 -10.30 4.24
N ILE A 163 -5.65 -11.10 5.15
CA ILE A 163 -6.94 -11.78 4.94
C ILE A 163 -7.91 -11.33 6.04
N GLU A 164 -9.08 -10.85 5.63
CA GLU A 164 -10.18 -10.45 6.52
C GLU A 164 -11.47 -11.12 6.03
N ASP A 165 -12.20 -11.78 6.93
CA ASP A 165 -13.48 -12.46 6.64
C ASP A 165 -13.41 -13.32 5.35
N ASP A 166 -12.43 -14.23 5.30
CA ASP A 166 -12.14 -15.13 4.17
C ASP A 166 -11.83 -14.40 2.85
N THR A 167 -11.59 -13.10 2.88
CA THR A 167 -11.25 -12.28 1.72
C THR A 167 -9.77 -11.93 1.75
N LEU A 168 -9.05 -12.24 0.67
CA LEU A 168 -7.71 -11.70 0.48
C LEU A 168 -7.82 -10.21 0.15
N ILE A 169 -7.46 -9.36 1.11
CA ILE A 169 -7.51 -7.89 0.99
C ILE A 169 -6.27 -7.37 0.29
N ARG A 170 -5.09 -7.91 0.66
CA ARG A 170 -3.82 -7.53 0.04
C ARG A 170 -2.79 -8.66 0.17
N TYR A 171 -1.91 -8.76 -0.80
CA TYR A 171 -0.63 -9.44 -0.68
C TYR A 171 0.52 -8.43 -0.82
N VAL A 172 1.48 -8.51 0.10
CA VAL A 172 2.65 -7.62 0.19
C VAL A 172 3.96 -8.37 0.34
N GLY A 173 3.94 -9.68 0.15
CA GLY A 173 5.11 -10.53 0.19
C GLY A 173 6.06 -10.30 -1.00
N TYR A 174 7.21 -10.95 -0.95
CA TYR A 174 8.28 -10.80 -1.95
C TYR A 174 8.48 -12.05 -2.82
N ALA A 175 7.63 -13.07 -2.65
CA ALA A 175 7.73 -14.28 -3.46
C ALA A 175 7.37 -13.97 -4.92
N GLN A 176 8.13 -14.57 -5.85
CA GLN A 176 7.87 -14.48 -7.28
C GLN A 176 6.77 -15.44 -7.74
N GLU A 177 6.43 -16.42 -6.92
CA GLU A 177 5.34 -17.36 -7.16
C GLU A 177 4.56 -17.54 -5.87
N ILE A 178 3.23 -17.50 -5.95
CA ILE A 178 2.36 -17.70 -4.80
C ILE A 178 1.21 -18.65 -5.11
N THR A 179 0.68 -19.26 -4.06
CA THR A 179 -0.62 -19.91 -4.06
C THR A 179 -1.48 -19.20 -3.02
N ILE A 180 -2.65 -18.71 -3.40
CA ILE A 180 -3.55 -18.06 -2.44
C ILE A 180 -3.91 -19.08 -1.34
N PRO A 181 -3.91 -18.69 -0.05
CA PRO A 181 -4.20 -19.61 1.04
C PRO A 181 -5.60 -20.24 0.94
N SER A 182 -5.71 -21.52 1.32
CA SER A 182 -6.95 -22.31 1.20
C SER A 182 -8.14 -21.83 2.05
N ASN A 183 -7.91 -20.95 3.03
CA ASN A 183 -8.98 -20.31 3.80
C ASN A 183 -9.60 -19.10 3.06
N VAL A 184 -9.06 -18.70 1.91
CA VAL A 184 -9.60 -17.60 1.12
C VAL A 184 -10.76 -18.10 0.25
N LYS A 185 -11.88 -17.37 0.33
CA LYS A 185 -13.08 -17.50 -0.48
C LYS A 185 -13.20 -16.42 -1.55
N ILE A 186 -12.68 -15.22 -1.28
CA ILE A 186 -12.80 -14.07 -2.18
C ILE A 186 -11.42 -13.45 -2.39
N VAL A 187 -11.05 -13.20 -3.64
CA VAL A 187 -9.92 -12.32 -3.95
C VAL A 187 -10.46 -10.91 -4.10
N GLY A 188 -10.15 -10.05 -3.14
CA GLY A 188 -10.65 -8.68 -3.07
C GLY A 188 -10.09 -7.80 -4.19
N LYS A 189 -10.74 -6.64 -4.37
CA LYS A 189 -10.30 -5.62 -5.33
C LYS A 189 -8.89 -5.12 -4.96
N HIS A 190 -7.99 -5.06 -5.94
CA HIS A 190 -6.56 -4.70 -5.79
C HIS A 190 -5.80 -5.55 -4.77
N ALA A 191 -6.20 -6.81 -4.57
CA ALA A 191 -5.52 -7.71 -3.65
C ALA A 191 -4.06 -7.96 -4.05
N ILE A 192 -3.80 -8.10 -5.34
CA ILE A 192 -2.47 -8.32 -5.91
C ILE A 192 -2.12 -7.12 -6.78
N GLN A 193 -1.27 -6.22 -6.28
CA GLN A 193 -0.85 -5.01 -7.00
C GLN A 193 0.44 -4.40 -6.43
N GLY A 194 1.33 -3.95 -7.30
CA GLY A 194 2.58 -3.26 -6.97
C GLY A 194 3.65 -4.16 -6.35
N ILE A 195 3.75 -5.40 -6.82
CA ILE A 195 4.65 -6.46 -6.35
C ILE A 195 5.40 -7.14 -7.51
N ASN A 196 6.60 -7.65 -7.29
CA ASN A 196 7.29 -8.42 -8.34
C ASN A 196 6.85 -9.90 -8.32
N LEU A 197 5.64 -10.19 -8.80
CA LEU A 197 5.07 -11.52 -8.86
C LEU A 197 4.99 -12.01 -10.30
N LYS A 198 5.45 -13.23 -10.57
CA LYS A 198 5.44 -13.85 -11.90
C LYS A 198 4.35 -14.87 -12.09
N LYS A 199 3.98 -15.58 -11.01
CA LYS A 199 3.01 -16.67 -11.07
C LYS A 199 2.08 -16.66 -9.88
N ILE A 200 0.81 -16.89 -10.14
CA ILE A 200 -0.20 -17.08 -9.11
C ILE A 200 -1.02 -18.33 -9.38
N THR A 201 -1.21 -19.12 -8.33
CA THR A 201 -2.21 -20.18 -8.28
C THR A 201 -3.38 -19.72 -7.40
N ILE A 202 -4.57 -19.74 -7.97
CA ILE A 202 -5.84 -19.44 -7.29
C ILE A 202 -6.52 -20.79 -7.02
N PRO A 203 -6.56 -21.25 -5.75
CA PRO A 203 -7.08 -22.56 -5.42
C PRO A 203 -8.60 -22.61 -5.58
N GLY A 204 -9.13 -23.82 -5.70
CA GLY A 204 -10.57 -24.09 -5.82
C GLY A 204 -11.41 -23.68 -4.60
N THR A 205 -10.77 -23.25 -3.51
CA THR A 205 -11.47 -22.70 -2.34
C THR A 205 -11.98 -21.29 -2.59
N VAL A 206 -11.37 -20.56 -3.52
CA VAL A 206 -11.81 -19.25 -3.96
C VAL A 206 -13.08 -19.42 -4.79
N GLU A 207 -14.14 -18.73 -4.41
CA GLU A 207 -15.43 -18.75 -5.10
C GLU A 207 -15.56 -17.57 -6.07
N LYS A 208 -14.94 -16.44 -5.72
CA LYS A 208 -15.04 -15.18 -6.45
C LYS A 208 -13.72 -14.42 -6.56
N ILE A 209 -13.45 -13.89 -7.75
CA ILE A 209 -12.36 -12.94 -8.03
C ILE A 209 -13.00 -11.59 -8.40
N CYS A 210 -12.79 -10.58 -7.57
CA CYS A 210 -13.40 -9.25 -7.74
C CYS A 210 -12.76 -8.43 -8.86
N SER A 211 -13.42 -7.33 -9.26
CA SER A 211 -12.87 -6.42 -10.26
C SER A 211 -11.55 -5.80 -9.81
N TRP A 212 -10.58 -5.70 -10.73
CA TRP A 212 -9.20 -5.27 -10.47
C TRP A 212 -8.48 -6.06 -9.37
N ALA A 213 -8.89 -7.30 -9.10
CA ALA A 213 -8.29 -8.11 -8.03
C ALA A 213 -6.79 -8.34 -8.24
N ILE A 214 -6.38 -8.55 -9.50
CA ILE A 214 -5.00 -8.76 -9.90
C ILE A 214 -4.64 -7.69 -10.94
N ASP A 215 -3.82 -6.75 -10.51
CA ASP A 215 -3.40 -5.57 -11.26
C ASP A 215 -1.87 -5.45 -11.13
N GLU A 216 -1.14 -6.21 -11.95
CA GLU A 216 0.30 -6.41 -11.76
C GLU A 216 1.09 -6.66 -13.05
N GLU A 217 2.02 -5.75 -13.34
CA GLU A 217 2.76 -5.69 -14.61
C GLU A 217 3.63 -6.92 -14.88
N ASP A 218 4.11 -7.62 -13.85
CA ASP A 218 5.10 -8.69 -13.99
C ASP A 218 4.50 -10.12 -14.03
N ILE A 219 3.17 -10.29 -13.91
CA ILE A 219 2.56 -11.63 -13.88
C ILE A 219 2.55 -12.25 -15.28
N GLU A 220 3.23 -13.39 -15.40
CA GLU A 220 3.32 -14.17 -16.63
C GLU A 220 2.37 -15.37 -16.64
N TYR A 221 2.03 -15.95 -15.49
CA TYR A 221 1.25 -17.18 -15.40
C TYR A 221 0.15 -17.11 -14.34
N ILE A 222 -1.08 -17.40 -14.73
CA ILE A 222 -2.23 -17.52 -13.83
C ILE A 222 -2.83 -18.93 -13.95
N TYR A 223 -2.88 -19.65 -12.83
CA TYR A 223 -3.55 -20.94 -12.75
C TYR A 223 -4.76 -20.84 -11.83
N ILE A 224 -5.96 -21.03 -12.38
CA ILE A 224 -7.21 -21.00 -11.63
C ILE A 224 -7.72 -22.44 -11.51
N GLU A 225 -7.83 -22.94 -10.28
CA GLU A 225 -8.24 -24.31 -9.99
C GLU A 225 -9.77 -24.49 -9.98
N GLU A 226 -10.20 -25.73 -10.17
CA GLU A 226 -11.63 -26.10 -10.09
C GLU A 226 -12.26 -25.72 -8.75
N GLY A 227 -13.35 -24.95 -8.82
CA GLY A 227 -14.08 -24.43 -7.68
C GLY A 227 -14.36 -22.93 -7.77
N VAL A 228 -13.56 -22.19 -8.56
CA VAL A 228 -13.82 -20.77 -8.85
C VAL A 228 -15.04 -20.63 -9.76
N GLU A 229 -16.03 -19.83 -9.34
CA GLU A 229 -17.32 -19.70 -10.04
C GLU A 229 -17.51 -18.33 -10.71
N GLU A 230 -17.06 -17.24 -10.07
CA GLU A 230 -17.27 -15.87 -10.56
C GLU A 230 -15.95 -15.11 -10.70
N ILE A 231 -15.75 -14.52 -11.88
CA ILE A 231 -14.64 -13.62 -12.18
C ILE A 231 -15.24 -12.32 -12.68
N GLU A 232 -15.05 -11.22 -11.96
CA GLU A 232 -15.63 -9.93 -12.32
C GLU A 232 -14.86 -9.21 -13.42
N ALA A 233 -15.40 -8.08 -13.88
CA ALA A 233 -14.81 -7.29 -14.96
C ALA A 233 -13.45 -6.72 -14.55
N TRP A 234 -12.49 -6.63 -15.49
CA TRP A 234 -11.13 -6.16 -15.22
C TRP A 234 -10.40 -6.92 -14.09
N ALA A 235 -10.74 -8.18 -13.82
CA ALA A 235 -10.12 -8.93 -12.72
C ALA A 235 -8.60 -9.14 -12.90
N PHE A 236 -8.13 -9.20 -14.15
CA PHE A 236 -6.74 -9.42 -14.56
C PHE A 236 -6.26 -8.24 -15.42
N SER A 237 -5.96 -7.12 -14.76
CA SER A 237 -5.54 -5.87 -15.43
C SER A 237 -4.03 -5.70 -15.44
N ASN A 238 -3.51 -4.99 -16.44
CA ASN A 238 -2.10 -4.59 -16.53
C ASN A 238 -1.12 -5.76 -16.42
N LEU A 239 -1.36 -6.87 -17.13
CA LEU A 239 -0.51 -8.05 -17.03
C LEU A 239 0.32 -8.26 -18.31
N ILE A 240 1.59 -8.66 -18.18
CA ILE A 240 2.39 -9.24 -19.29
C ILE A 240 2.13 -10.75 -19.46
N LEU A 241 0.87 -11.14 -19.29
CA LEU A 241 0.42 -12.51 -19.16
C LEU A 241 0.81 -13.34 -20.38
N LYS A 242 1.51 -14.45 -20.15
CA LYS A 242 1.84 -15.43 -21.19
C LYS A 242 0.78 -16.52 -21.26
N GLU A 243 0.35 -17.02 -20.10
CA GLU A 243 -0.57 -18.15 -20.03
C GLU A 243 -1.57 -17.98 -18.86
N ILE A 244 -2.83 -18.29 -19.14
CA ILE A 244 -3.88 -18.37 -18.12
C ILE A 244 -4.74 -19.61 -18.33
N HIS A 245 -5.03 -20.29 -17.23
CA HIS A 245 -5.90 -21.47 -17.20
C HIS A 245 -7.20 -21.14 -16.48
N PHE A 246 -8.32 -21.33 -17.17
CA PHE A 246 -9.65 -21.23 -16.58
C PHE A 246 -10.24 -22.64 -16.36
N PRO A 247 -10.81 -22.91 -15.17
CA PRO A 247 -11.45 -24.18 -14.87
C PRO A 247 -12.84 -24.28 -15.52
N GLU A 248 -13.38 -25.49 -15.56
CA GLU A 248 -14.76 -25.75 -16.01
C GLU A 248 -15.79 -25.13 -15.06
N SER A 249 -15.47 -25.02 -13.77
CA SER A 249 -16.34 -24.47 -12.72
C SER A 249 -16.78 -23.02 -12.92
N VAL A 250 -16.09 -22.24 -13.77
CA VAL A 250 -16.44 -20.83 -14.01
C VAL A 250 -17.85 -20.73 -14.60
N LYS A 251 -18.70 -19.89 -14.01
CA LYS A 251 -20.09 -19.65 -14.43
C LYS A 251 -20.34 -18.21 -14.88
N LYS A 252 -19.44 -17.30 -14.54
CA LYS A 252 -19.55 -15.88 -14.87
C LYS A 252 -18.16 -15.26 -15.06
N ILE A 253 -18.01 -14.53 -16.16
CA ILE A 253 -16.82 -13.74 -16.49
C ILE A 253 -17.30 -12.33 -16.85
N GLY A 254 -16.76 -11.32 -16.20
CA GLY A 254 -17.07 -9.91 -16.48
C GLY A 254 -16.45 -9.41 -17.78
N GLU A 255 -16.89 -8.25 -18.23
CA GLU A 255 -16.33 -7.58 -19.41
C GLU A 255 -14.84 -7.24 -19.21
N ASP A 256 -14.06 -7.28 -20.29
CA ASP A 256 -12.62 -6.97 -20.29
C ASP A 256 -11.85 -7.62 -19.13
N VAL A 257 -12.17 -8.89 -18.86
CA VAL A 257 -11.60 -9.64 -17.72
C VAL A 257 -10.08 -9.67 -17.74
N ILE A 258 -9.48 -9.66 -18.94
CA ILE A 258 -8.06 -9.44 -19.20
C ILE A 258 -7.96 -8.12 -19.96
N ASN A 259 -7.32 -7.11 -19.37
CA ASN A 259 -7.15 -5.79 -19.96
C ASN A 259 -5.71 -5.26 -19.75
N ASP A 260 -5.26 -4.38 -20.63
CA ASP A 260 -4.09 -3.53 -20.45
C ASP A 260 -4.58 -2.08 -20.33
N ASP A 261 -4.26 -1.35 -19.26
CA ASP A 261 -4.75 0.03 -19.10
C ASP A 261 -4.09 1.02 -20.08
N TYR A 262 -3.02 0.63 -20.78
CA TYR A 262 -2.29 1.51 -21.70
C TYR A 262 -2.89 1.60 -23.11
N GLU A 263 -3.68 0.63 -23.53
CA GLU A 263 -4.43 0.64 -24.79
C GLU A 263 -5.80 -0.01 -24.56
N GLU A 264 -6.89 0.45 -25.18
CA GLU A 264 -8.17 -0.31 -25.16
C GLU A 264 -7.98 -1.64 -25.94
N ILE A 265 -7.25 -2.59 -25.37
CA ILE A 265 -6.97 -3.89 -25.98
C ILE A 265 -8.22 -4.72 -25.85
N LYS A 266 -8.86 -4.99 -26.99
CA LYS A 266 -9.99 -5.91 -27.02
C LYS A 266 -9.47 -7.32 -26.78
N ILE A 267 -10.30 -8.16 -26.17
CA ILE A 267 -10.00 -9.60 -26.01
C ILE A 267 -9.58 -10.26 -27.34
N ALA A 268 -10.13 -9.80 -28.47
CA ALA A 268 -9.77 -10.25 -29.82
C ALA A 268 -8.29 -9.98 -30.22
N ASP A 269 -7.64 -9.02 -29.58
CA ASP A 269 -6.28 -8.58 -29.88
C ASP A 269 -5.23 -9.25 -28.95
N LEU A 270 -5.65 -10.10 -28.00
CA LEU A 270 -4.80 -10.88 -27.07
C LEU A 270 -4.05 -12.05 -27.76
N THR A 271 -3.50 -11.82 -28.95
CA THR A 271 -2.90 -12.85 -29.81
C THR A 271 -1.59 -13.44 -29.27
N SER A 272 -0.97 -12.80 -28.28
CA SER A 272 0.26 -13.25 -27.61
C SER A 272 -0.01 -14.13 -26.37
N ILE A 273 -1.24 -14.18 -25.87
CA ILE A 273 -1.61 -14.87 -24.63
C ILE A 273 -2.19 -16.24 -24.95
N LYS A 274 -1.71 -17.27 -24.26
CA LYS A 274 -2.32 -18.60 -24.31
C LYS A 274 -3.43 -18.72 -23.28
N ILE A 275 -4.67 -18.78 -23.76
CA ILE A 275 -5.85 -18.95 -22.91
C ILE A 275 -6.25 -20.42 -22.95
N TYR A 276 -6.04 -21.13 -21.84
CA TYR A 276 -6.39 -22.54 -21.69
C TYR A 276 -7.78 -22.67 -21.07
N VAL A 277 -8.67 -23.40 -21.74
CA VAL A 277 -10.05 -23.64 -21.32
C VAL A 277 -10.48 -25.06 -21.64
N LYS A 278 -11.42 -25.61 -20.86
CA LYS A 278 -12.10 -26.85 -21.26
C LYS A 278 -13.09 -26.58 -22.38
N LYS A 279 -13.17 -27.49 -23.37
CA LYS A 279 -14.12 -27.40 -24.48
C LYS A 279 -15.55 -27.26 -23.97
N ASP A 280 -16.32 -26.40 -24.62
CA ASP A 280 -17.75 -26.12 -24.36
C ASP A 280 -18.09 -25.55 -22.95
N SER A 281 -17.08 -25.30 -22.12
CA SER A 281 -17.22 -24.58 -20.83
C SER A 281 -17.73 -23.15 -21.02
N TYR A 282 -18.14 -22.52 -19.91
CA TYR A 282 -18.53 -21.10 -19.93
C TYR A 282 -17.38 -20.22 -20.41
N ALA A 283 -16.17 -20.42 -19.87
CA ALA A 283 -14.98 -19.67 -20.25
C ALA A 283 -14.68 -19.82 -21.75
N HIS A 284 -14.76 -21.04 -22.28
CA HIS A 284 -14.57 -21.29 -23.71
C HIS A 284 -15.55 -20.48 -24.58
N LYS A 285 -16.84 -20.49 -24.24
CA LYS A 285 -17.86 -19.73 -24.97
C LYS A 285 -17.60 -18.23 -24.88
N TYR A 286 -17.36 -17.72 -23.68
CA TYR A 286 -17.06 -16.30 -23.43
C TYR A 286 -15.91 -15.80 -24.31
N PHE A 287 -14.78 -16.49 -24.32
CA PHE A 287 -13.60 -16.03 -25.08
C PHE A 287 -13.81 -16.13 -26.59
N VAL A 288 -14.44 -17.20 -27.07
CA VAL A 288 -14.75 -17.36 -28.51
C VAL A 288 -15.76 -16.31 -29.00
N GLU A 289 -16.80 -16.01 -28.21
CA GLU A 289 -17.78 -14.97 -28.52
C GLU A 289 -17.15 -13.57 -28.57
N ASN A 290 -16.10 -13.34 -27.77
CA ASN A 290 -15.32 -12.10 -27.77
C ASN A 290 -14.12 -12.11 -28.72
N GLY A 291 -14.02 -13.10 -29.62
CA GLY A 291 -13.04 -13.14 -30.71
C GLY A 291 -11.65 -13.65 -30.33
N ALA A 292 -11.44 -14.18 -29.13
CA ALA A 292 -10.16 -14.77 -28.73
C ALA A 292 -9.99 -16.20 -29.25
N THR A 293 -8.73 -16.58 -29.49
CA THR A 293 -8.35 -17.98 -29.77
C THR A 293 -8.02 -18.69 -28.46
N CYS A 294 -8.68 -19.81 -28.18
CA CYS A 294 -8.46 -20.61 -26.98
C CYS A 294 -7.70 -21.91 -27.30
N LEU A 295 -6.86 -22.35 -26.37
CA LEU A 295 -6.27 -23.68 -26.34
C LEU A 295 -7.14 -24.60 -25.50
N ILE A 296 -7.59 -25.69 -26.11
CA ILE A 296 -8.44 -26.67 -25.45
C ILE A 296 -7.59 -27.62 -24.62
N VAL A 297 -7.89 -27.72 -23.33
CA VAL A 297 -7.30 -28.75 -22.46
C VAL A 297 -8.15 -30.02 -22.59
N GLU A 298 -7.51 -31.14 -22.91
CA GLU A 298 -8.15 -32.47 -22.93
C GLU A 298 -8.09 -33.09 -21.53
N ASP A 299 -9.13 -33.85 -21.17
CA ASP A 299 -9.23 -34.57 -19.88
C ASP A 299 -8.17 -35.67 -19.73
#